data_AF-A0A2R6HII4-F1
#
_entry.id   AF-A0A2R6HII4-F1
#
_cell.length_a   1.000
_cell.length_b   1.000
_cell.length_c   1.000
_cell.angle_alpha   90.00
_cell.angle_beta   90.00
_cell.angle_gamma   90.00
#
_symmetry.space_group_name_H-M   'P 1'
#
loop_
_entity.id
_entity.type
_entity.pdbx_description
1 polymer ?
#
loop_
_entity_poly.entity_id
_entity_poly.type
_entity_poly.pdbx_seq_one_letter_code
_entity_poly.pdbx_strand_id
1 'polypeptide(L)' 'MNWRFRTLLRVFLLVGGLAFVVLGTLEGSLFNIGLGSVAAFLGLVGLWYWWLYVREHSN' A
#
# COMPACT_ATOMS: atom_id res chain seq x y z
N MET A 1 2.23 -11.08 -16.62
CA MET A 1 1.95 -11.01 -15.16
C MET A 1 0.54 -10.47 -14.98
N ASN A 2 -0.36 -11.26 -14.39
CA ASN A 2 -1.79 -10.97 -14.35
C ASN A 2 -2.08 -9.65 -13.63
N TRP A 3 -2.80 -8.74 -14.26
CA TRP A 3 -3.11 -7.40 -13.71
C TRP A 3 -3.83 -7.47 -12.36
N ARG A 4 -4.69 -8.48 -12.19
CA ARG A 4 -5.36 -8.82 -10.93
C ARG A 4 -4.37 -9.10 -9.78
N PHE A 5 -3.26 -9.77 -10.07
CA PHE A 5 -2.23 -10.09 -9.08
C PHE A 5 -1.48 -8.84 -8.59
N ARG A 6 -1.21 -7.89 -9.51
CA ARG A 6 -0.60 -6.60 -9.14
C ARG A 6 -1.53 -5.76 -8.27
N THR A 7 -2.84 -5.76 -8.55
CA THR A 7 -3.83 -5.05 -7.72
C THR A 7 -3.93 -5.67 -6.33
N LEU A 8 -3.98 -7.01 -6.23
CA LEU A 8 -3.98 -7.71 -4.95
C LEU A 8 -2.75 -7.38 -4.10
N LEU A 9 -1.56 -7.40 -4.70
CA LEU A 9 -0.32 -7.02 -4.01
C LEU A 9 -0.34 -5.58 -3.49
N ARG A 10 -0.88 -4.63 -4.26
CA ARG A 10 -0.98 -3.22 -3.83
C ARG A 10 -1.91 -3.04 -2.65
N VAL A 11 -3.08 -3.67 -2.70
CA VAL A 11 -4.05 -3.67 -1.59
C VAL A 11 -3.45 -4.36 -0.36
N PHE A 12 -2.76 -5.49 -0.56
CA PHE A 12 -2.07 -6.19 0.52
C PHE A 12 -0.99 -5.33 1.17
N LEU A 13 -0.15 -4.65 0.39
CA LEU A 13 0.87 -3.72 0.90
C LEU A 13 0.25 -2.56 1.68
N LEU A 14 -0.88 -2.04 1.20
CA LEU A 14 -1.59 -0.94 1.83
C LEU A 14 -2.19 -1.35 3.19
N VAL A 15 -2.94 -2.45 3.21
CA VAL A 15 -3.60 -2.97 4.42
C VAL A 15 -2.58 -3.52 5.41
N GLY A 16 -1.60 -4.30 4.94
CA GLY A 16 -0.54 -4.85 5.76
C GLY A 16 0.38 -3.77 6.33
N GLY A 17 0.70 -2.74 5.54
CA GLY A 17 1.45 -1.58 6.00
C GLY A 17 0.72 -0.84 7.12
N LEU A 18 -0.58 -0.55 6.95
CA LEU A 18 -1.40 0.06 7.99
C LEU A 18 -1.46 -0.79 9.27
N ALA A 19 -1.62 -2.11 9.14
CA ALA A 19 -1.61 -3.01 10.30
C ALA A 19 -0.27 -2.95 11.04
N PHE A 20 0.86 -2.90 10.33
CA PHE A 20 2.18 -2.75 10.93
C PHE A 20 2.39 -1.40 11.63
N VAL A 21 1.83 -0.31 11.09
CA VAL A 21 1.84 1.00 11.77
C VAL A 21 1.04 0.95 13.07
N VAL A 22 -0.16 0.35 13.04
CA VAL A 22 -1.01 0.20 14.23
C VAL A 22 -0.32 -0.67 15.28
N LEU A 23 0.24 -1.81 14.88
CA LEU A 23 0.97 -2.68 15.81
C LEU A 23 2.23 -2.00 16.35
N GLY A 24 3.01 -1.33 15.49
CA GLY A 24 4.20 -0.60 15.91
C GLY A 24 3.90 0.56 16.86
N THR A 25 2.76 1.25 16.68
CA THR A 25 2.32 2.29 17.63
C THR A 25 1.87 1.71 18.96
N LEU A 26 1.22 0.54 18.98
CA LEU A 26 0.86 -0.17 20.21
C LEU A 26 2.08 -0.71 20.96
N GLU A 27 3.10 -1.18 20.25
CA GLU A 27 4.34 -1.74 20.81
C GLU A 27 5.39 -0.66 21.15
N GLY A 28 5.21 0.58 20.69
CA GLY A 28 6.23 1.64 20.79
C GLY A 28 7.47 1.41 19.90
N SER A 29 7.36 0.51 18.91
CA SER A 29 8.47 0.16 18.02
C SER A 29 8.51 1.06 16.79
N LEU A 30 9.42 2.05 16.81
CA LEU A 30 9.66 2.96 15.68
C LEU A 30 10.03 2.22 14.38
N PHE A 31 10.68 1.06 14.49
CA PHE A 31 11.03 0.24 13.34
C PHE A 31 9.78 -0.33 12.64
N ASN A 32 8.83 -0.87 13.40
CA ASN A 32 7.57 -1.41 12.87
C ASN A 32 6.71 -0.29 12.27
N ILE A 33 6.68 0.89 12.90
CA ILE A 33 6.00 2.09 12.38
C ILE A 33 6.63 2.52 11.05
N GLY A 34 7.96 2.58 10.98
CA GLY A 34 8.68 2.97 9.77
C GLY A 34 8.44 2.02 8.60
N LEU A 35 8.59 0.71 8.83
CA LEU A 35 8.31 -0.32 7.82
C LEU A 35 6.85 -0.30 7.36
N GLY A 36 5.90 -0.21 8.30
CA GLY A 36 4.48 -0.14 7.99
C GLY A 36 4.15 1.09 7.15
N SER A 37 4.75 2.24 7.46
CA SER A 37 4.53 3.50 6.75
C SER A 37 5.04 3.42 5.30
N VAL A 38 6.24 2.86 5.10
CA VAL A 38 6.81 2.65 3.75
C VAL A 38 5.95 1.68 2.94
N ALA A 39 5.55 0.55 3.54
CA ALA A 39 4.69 -0.43 2.88
C ALA A 39 3.32 0.17 2.48
N ALA A 40 2.70 0.92 3.40
CA ALA A 40 1.44 1.60 3.16
C ALA A 40 1.56 2.63 2.04
N PHE A 41 2.64 3.42 2.04
CA PHE A 41 2.91 4.42 1.01
C PHE A 41 3.09 3.79 -0.37
N LEU A 42 3.88 2.72 -0.49
CA LEU A 42 4.07 2.00 -1.75
C LEU A 42 2.75 1.39 -2.27
N GLY A 43 1.92 0.86 -1.37
CA GLY A 43 0.58 0.39 -1.71
C GLY A 43 -0.32 1.52 -2.25
N LEU A 44 -0.32 2.67 -1.57
CA LEU A 44 -1.09 3.87 -1.94
C LEU A 44 -0.67 4.42 -3.29
N VAL A 45 0.63 4.63 -3.50
CA VAL A 45 1.18 5.13 -4.76
C VAL A 45 0.89 4.15 -5.89
N GLY A 46 1.07 2.85 -5.66
CA GLY A 46 0.74 1.82 -6.65
C GLY A 46 -0.74 1.81 -7.05
N LEU A 47 -1.65 2.10 -6.10
CA LEU A 47 -3.09 2.21 -6.36
C LEU A 47 -3.44 3.51 -7.08
N TRP A 48 -2.82 4.62 -6.68
CA TRP A 48 -3.02 5.95 -7.27
C TRP A 48 -2.61 5.99 -8.74
N TYR A 49 -1.42 5.48 -9.07
CA TYR A 49 -0.96 5.38 -10.46
C TYR A 49 -1.89 4.55 -11.34
N TRP A 50 -2.48 3.48 -10.79
CA TRP A 50 -3.46 2.69 -11.50
C TRP A 50 -4.75 3.45 -11.77
N TRP A 51 -5.20 4.22 -10.77
CA TRP A 51 -6.40 5.03 -10.90
C TRP A 51 -6.24 6.14 -11.94
N LEU A 52 -5.07 6.80 -11.96
CA LEU A 52 -4.71 7.76 -13.01
C LEU A 52 -4.68 7.10 -14.39
N TYR A 53 -4.02 5.95 -14.52
CA TYR A 53 -3.96 5.22 -15.78
C TYR A 53 -5.34 4.85 -16.34
N VAL A 54 -6.25 4.38 -15.49
CA VAL A 54 -7.63 4.08 -15.88
C VAL A 54 -8.38 5.33 -16.31
N ARG A 55 -8.18 6.46 -15.61
CA ARG A 55 -8.83 7.74 -15.93
C ARG A 55 -8.42 8.29 -17.30
N GLU A 56 -7.17 8.08 -17.68
CA GLU A 56 -6.57 8.64 -18.89
C GLU A 56 -6.83 7.79 -20.14
N HIS A 57 -7.21 6.52 -19.99
CA HIS A 57 -7.65 5.64 -21.10
C HIS A 57 -9.18 5.47 -21.16
N SER A 58 -9.92 6.24 -20.36
CA SER A 58 -11.39 6.27 -20.36
C SER A 58 -11.99 7.48 -21.11
N ASN A 59 -11.14 8.37 -21.63
CA ASN A 59 -11.52 9.49 -22.52
C ASN A 59 -11.06 9.20 -23.95
#